data_AF-A0A4R9K9V9-F1
#
_entry.id   AF-A0A4R9K9V9-F1
#
_cell.length_a   1.000
_cell.length_b   1.000
_cell.length_c   1.000
_cell.angle_alpha   90.00
_cell.angle_beta   90.00
_cell.angle_gamma   90.00
#
_symmetry.space_group_name_H-M   'P 1'
#
loop_
_entity.id
_entity.type
_entity.pdbx_description
1 polymer ?
#
loop_
_entity_poly.entity_id
_entity_poly.type
_entity_poly.pdbx_seq_one_letter_code
_entity_poly.pdbx_strand_id
1 'polypeptide(L)'
;MTVEQNYIDDILKLLIEKAKEAKADSQLKSENSSEQDLIFNSGRALAYYEVLSTMIGLAGIFGLSKEIMPTILFDPDKELLSNNQKP
;
A
#
# COMPACT_ATOMS: atom_id res chain seq x y z
N MET A 1 -10.97 -21.57 1.86
CA MET A 1 -10.93 -20.46 0.90
C MET A 1 -11.24 -21.00 -0.47
N THR A 2 -12.02 -20.25 -1.26
CA THR A 2 -12.24 -20.53 -2.69
C THR A 2 -11.01 -20.14 -3.51
N VAL A 3 -10.96 -20.53 -4.79
CA VAL A 3 -9.86 -20.16 -5.70
C VAL A 3 -9.79 -18.64 -5.87
N GLU A 4 -10.94 -17.99 -5.96
CA GLU A 4 -11.07 -16.54 -6.07
C GLU A 4 -10.57 -15.83 -4.81
N GLN A 5 -10.88 -16.37 -3.63
CA GLN A 5 -10.38 -15.82 -2.36
C GLN A 5 -8.86 -15.92 -2.25
N ASN A 6 -8.27 -17.05 -2.65
CA ASN A 6 -6.82 -17.22 -2.69
C ASN A 6 -6.15 -16.23 -3.67
N TYR A 7 -6.75 -16.06 -4.86
CA TYR A 7 -6.24 -15.13 -5.85
C TYR A 7 -6.25 -13.68 -5.36
N ILE A 8 -7.32 -13.26 -4.68
CA ILE A 8 -7.40 -11.90 -4.11
C ILE A 8 -6.37 -11.72 -2.99
N ASP A 9 -6.19 -12.72 -2.12
CA ASP A 9 -5.19 -12.68 -1.05
C ASP A 9 -3.76 -12.56 -1.61
N ASP A 10 -3.42 -13.32 -2.66
CA ASP A 10 -2.12 -13.24 -3.31
C ASP A 10 -1.87 -11.87 -3.96
N ILE A 11 -2.88 -11.29 -4.62
CA ILE A 11 -2.79 -9.93 -5.17
C ILE A 11 -2.58 -8.90 -4.06
N LEU A 12 -3.32 -9.00 -2.96
CA LEU A 12 -3.21 -8.08 -1.84
C LEU A 12 -1.81 -8.12 -1.22
N LYS A 13 -1.25 -9.31 -1.01
CA LYS A 13 0.12 -9.48 -0.53
C LYS A 13 1.13 -8.81 -1.46
N LEU A 14 1.01 -9.07 -2.77
CA LEU A 14 1.90 -8.47 -3.76
C LEU A 14 1.80 -6.95 -3.78
N LEU A 15 0.58 -6.39 -3.72
CA LEU A 15 0.37 -4.95 -3.68
C LEU A 15 1.00 -4.32 -2.44
N ILE A 16 0.90 -4.98 -1.28
CA ILE A 16 1.51 -4.51 -0.03
C ILE A 16 3.03 -4.52 -0.12
N GLU A 17 3.62 -5.58 -0.66
CA GLU A 17 5.07 -5.63 -0.89
C GLU A 17 5.52 -4.49 -1.80
N LYS A 18 4.81 -4.26 -2.90
CA LYS A 18 5.11 -3.15 -3.82
C LYS A 18 4.90 -1.77 -3.20
N ALA A 19 3.91 -1.62 -2.33
CA ALA A 19 3.71 -0.39 -1.59
C ALA A 19 4.86 -0.10 -0.61
N LYS A 20 5.36 -1.14 0.08
CA LYS A 20 6.52 -1.04 0.99
C LYS A 20 7.80 -0.70 0.23
N GLU A 21 8.04 -1.34 -0.91
CA GLU A 21 9.15 -0.99 -1.82
C GLU A 21 9.04 0.48 -2.27
N ALA A 22 7.87 0.91 -2.72
CA ALA A 22 7.66 2.28 -3.17
C ALA A 22 7.91 3.32 -2.06
N LYS A 23 7.50 3.02 -0.82
CA LYS A 23 7.82 3.86 0.33
C LYS A 23 9.32 3.92 0.59
N ALA A 24 10.00 2.77 0.62
CA ALA A 24 11.44 2.73 0.84
C ALA A 24 12.18 3.56 -0.21
N ASP A 25 11.82 3.42 -1.48
CA ASP A 25 12.41 4.19 -2.59
C ASP A 25 12.13 5.70 -2.47
N SER A 26 10.96 6.10 -1.95
CA SER A 26 10.65 7.52 -1.71
C SER A 26 11.46 8.13 -0.58
N GLN A 27 11.93 7.31 0.37
CA GLN A 27 12.72 7.74 1.53
C GLN A 27 14.22 7.70 1.24
N LEU A 28 14.66 6.90 0.27
CA LEU A 28 16.05 6.83 -0.19
C LEU A 28 16.41 8.10 -0.97
N LYS A 29 16.98 9.08 -0.26
CA LYS A 29 17.76 10.16 -0.90
C LYS A 29 19.16 9.64 -1.19
N SER A 30 19.40 9.16 -2.42
CA SER A 30 20.78 8.96 -2.87
C SER A 30 21.38 10.30 -3.30
N GLU A 31 22.69 10.48 -3.13
CA GLU A 31 23.41 11.69 -3.56
C GLU A 31 23.28 11.97 -5.07
N ASN A 32 22.83 10.97 -5.86
CA ASN A 32 22.63 11.07 -7.31
C ASN A 32 21.15 11.07 -7.75
N SER A 33 20.20 11.07 -6.82
CA SER A 33 18.77 11.04 -7.16
C SER A 33 18.34 12.41 -7.69
N SER A 34 17.75 12.45 -8.90
CA SER A 34 17.20 13.71 -9.41
C SER A 34 15.98 14.15 -8.60
N GLU A 35 15.70 15.45 -8.58
CA GLU A 35 14.47 15.98 -7.95
C GLU A 35 13.21 15.33 -8.55
N GLN A 36 13.25 15.01 -9.84
CA GLN A 36 12.15 14.38 -10.56
C GLN A 36 11.91 12.93 -10.12
N ASP A 37 12.98 12.18 -9.82
CA ASP A 37 12.88 10.83 -9.28
C ASP A 37 12.27 10.83 -7.87
N LEU A 38 12.63 11.81 -7.05
CA LEU A 38 12.07 11.96 -5.70
C LEU A 38 10.56 12.25 -5.75
N ILE A 39 10.14 13.16 -6.63
CA ILE A 39 8.72 13.48 -6.85
C ILE A 39 7.97 12.24 -7.35
N PHE A 40 8.54 11.54 -8.34
CA PHE A 40 7.94 10.33 -8.90
C PHE A 40 7.78 9.23 -7.83
N ASN A 41 8.83 8.94 -7.07
CA ASN A 41 8.80 7.90 -6.04
C ASN A 41 7.81 8.24 -4.92
N SER A 42 7.73 9.52 -4.51
CA SER A 42 6.72 9.97 -3.55
C SER A 42 5.30 9.84 -4.10
N GLY A 43 5.06 10.22 -5.36
CA GLY A 43 3.76 10.07 -6.00
C GLY A 43 3.33 8.61 -6.15
N ARG A 44 4.29 7.73 -6.50
CA ARG A 44 4.08 6.29 -6.59
C ARG A 44 3.71 5.69 -5.23
N ALA A 45 4.39 6.08 -4.15
CA ALA A 45 4.05 5.63 -2.80
C ALA A 45 2.64 6.07 -2.38
N LEU A 46 2.26 7.31 -2.71
CA LEU A 46 0.91 7.85 -2.44
C LEU A 46 -0.18 7.08 -3.21
N ALA A 47 0.06 6.75 -4.47
CA ALA A 47 -0.88 5.97 -5.27
C ALA A 47 -1.13 4.57 -4.66
N TYR A 48 -0.08 3.90 -4.18
CA TYR A 48 -0.23 2.62 -3.47
C TYR A 48 -1.05 2.75 -2.19
N TYR A 49 -0.84 3.82 -1.43
CA TYR A 49 -1.64 4.13 -0.25
C TYR A 49 -3.12 4.29 -0.61
N GLU A 50 -3.47 5.09 -1.62
CA GLU A 50 -4.86 5.32 -2.02
C GLU A 50 -5.56 4.03 -2.46
N VAL A 51 -4.87 3.20 -3.25
CA VAL A 51 -5.40 1.91 -3.71
C VAL A 51 -5.67 0.98 -2.53
N LEU A 52 -4.68 0.78 -1.64
CA LEU A 52 -4.82 -0.13 -0.51
C LEU A 52 -5.86 0.35 0.51
N SER A 53 -5.89 1.65 0.80
CA SER A 53 -6.91 2.26 1.67
C SER A 53 -8.31 2.09 1.10
N THR A 54 -8.49 2.28 -0.21
CA THR A 54 -9.79 2.06 -0.88
C THR A 54 -10.21 0.59 -0.81
N MET A 55 -9.30 -0.34 -1.10
CA MET A 55 -9.59 -1.78 -1.03
C MET A 55 -9.97 -2.21 0.40
N ILE A 56 -9.26 -1.73 1.41
CA ILE A 56 -9.55 -2.02 2.82
C ILE A 56 -10.90 -1.43 3.23
N GLY A 57 -11.19 -0.18 2.86
CA GLY A 57 -12.49 0.45 3.10
C GLY A 57 -13.65 -0.32 2.46
N LEU A 58 -13.51 -0.71 1.19
CA LEU A 58 -14.53 -1.50 0.49
C LEU A 58 -14.71 -2.89 1.10
N ALA A 59 -13.62 -3.59 1.42
CA ALA A 59 -13.71 -4.89 2.08
C ALA A 59 -14.43 -4.81 3.43
N GLY A 60 -14.23 -3.72 4.18
CA GLY A 60 -14.98 -3.42 5.40
C GLY A 60 -16.47 -3.25 5.15
N ILE A 61 -16.85 -2.47 4.12
CA ILE A 61 -18.26 -2.22 3.74
C ILE A 61 -18.97 -3.51 3.32
N PHE A 62 -18.30 -4.38 2.57
CA PHE A 62 -18.88 -5.64 2.09
C PHE A 62 -18.76 -6.80 3.10
N GLY A 63 -18.23 -6.57 4.31
CA GLY A 63 -18.09 -7.60 5.34
C GLY A 63 -17.03 -8.67 5.03
N LEU A 64 -16.09 -8.39 4.13
CA LEU A 64 -15.07 -9.32 3.65
C LEU A 64 -13.81 -9.38 4.55
N SER A 65 -13.80 -8.60 5.64
CA SER A 65 -12.61 -8.32 6.44
C SER A 65 -11.98 -9.52 7.16
N LYS A 66 -12.69 -10.63 7.37
CA LYS A 66 -12.14 -11.82 8.06
C LYS A 66 -11.70 -12.95 7.12
N GLU A 67 -12.23 -12.99 5.90
CA GLU A 67 -12.02 -14.14 4.99
C GLU A 67 -10.94 -13.88 3.93
N ILE A 68 -10.73 -12.62 3.55
CA ILE A 68 -9.79 -12.23 2.50
C ILE A 68 -8.60 -11.44 3.08
N MET A 69 -8.60 -11.19 4.39
CA MET A 69 -7.61 -10.32 5.02
C MET A 69 -6.92 -10.93 6.24
N PRO A 70 -5.81 -11.65 6.02
CA PRO A 70 -4.65 -11.57 6.92
C PRO A 70 -4.12 -10.12 7.05
N THR A 71 -4.48 -9.28 6.08
CA THR A 71 -4.27 -7.84 5.93
C THR A 71 -4.83 -6.96 7.05
N ILE A 72 -5.58 -7.50 8.02
CA ILE A 72 -5.98 -6.76 9.24
C ILE A 72 -4.77 -6.20 9.99
N LEU A 73 -3.57 -6.79 9.81
CA LEU A 73 -2.34 -6.26 10.40
C LEU A 73 -1.74 -5.09 9.61
N PHE A 74 -2.07 -4.92 8.33
CA PHE A 74 -1.54 -3.85 7.50
C PHE A 74 -2.42 -2.62 7.63
N ASP A 75 -1.85 -1.57 8.20
CA ASP A 75 -2.50 -0.27 8.37
C ASP A 75 -1.85 0.70 7.38
N PRO A 76 -2.50 1.05 6.25
CA PRO A 76 -1.91 1.93 5.24
C PRO A 76 -1.49 3.29 5.80
N ASP A 77 -2.22 3.83 6.79
CA ASP A 77 -1.87 5.11 7.41
C ASP A 77 -0.56 5.01 8.17
N LYS A 78 -0.37 3.94 8.95
CA LYS A 78 0.88 3.73 9.71
C LYS A 78 2.03 3.26 8.84
N GLU A 79 1.74 2.39 7.89
CA GLU A 79 2.76 1.69 7.12
C GLU A 79 3.21 2.47 5.89
N LEU A 80 2.35 3.29 5.27
CA LEU A 80 2.67 3.98 4.01
C LEU A 80 2.83 5.49 4.15
N LEU A 81 2.04 6.16 4.99
CA LEU A 81 2.21 7.60 5.17
C LEU A 81 3.49 7.91 5.97
N SER A 82 4.12 9.02 5.63
CA SER A 82 5.12 9.67 6.48
C SER A 82 4.39 10.63 7.43
N ASN A 83 4.93 10.95 8.62
CA ASN A 83 4.29 11.86 9.59
C ASN A 83 3.83 13.21 9.02
N ASN A 84 4.39 13.65 7.88
CA ASN A 84 4.07 14.90 7.20
C ASN A 84 3.05 14.76 6.07
N GLN A 85 2.52 13.55 5.83
CA GLN A 85 1.60 13.24 4.72
C GLN A 85 0.21 12.80 5.22
N LYS A 86 -0.06 12.95 6.52
CA LYS A 86 -1.39 12.70 7.08
C LYS A 86 -2.31 13.86 6.67
N PRO A 87 -3.42 13.60 5.94
CA PRO A 87 -4.37 14.65 5.56
C PRO A 87 -5.06 15.28 6.78
#